data_AF-A0A8E2EZE5-F1
#
_entry.id   AF-A0A8E2EZE5-F1
#
_cell.length_a   1.000
_cell.length_b   1.000
_cell.length_c   1.000
_cell.angle_alpha   90.00
_cell.angle_beta   90.00
_cell.angle_gamma   90.00
#
_symmetry.space_group_name_H-M   'P 1'
#
loop_
_entity.id
_entity.type
_entity.pdbx_description
1 polymer ?
#
loop_
_entity_poly.entity_id
_entity_poly.type
_entity_poly.pdbx_seq_one_letter_code
_entity_poly.pdbx_strand_id
1 'polypeptide(L)'
;EVSLRKSFLRPFILMAYPTVLWSCVIYGVALGWNVIPGATVAQLFAPPPYDFNSSAQGLIFLSPLVGSLIGTYLCGPFADFVANWYTKRNEGIREPEMLLPTCFIAALLTFLGALMASLSYHFKTHWSAPVVGFGVLSAGGQMGATLAMSYALDCHKEFSVELMVTIASFKSAIAWIWTWVINDWIDKDGVLVVFMVVATVNVVAYMSTFILYAKGKSIRIWLHETDMLGKLGLC
;
A
#
# COMPACT_ATOMS: atom_id res chain seq x y z
N GLU A 1 -16.17 -21.04 -25.51
CA GLU A 1 -16.75 -21.33 -24.18
C GLU A 1 -15.81 -20.82 -23.10
N VAL A 2 -16.27 -19.94 -22.22
CA VAL A 2 -15.45 -19.41 -21.12
C VAL A 2 -15.30 -20.53 -20.08
N SER A 3 -14.19 -21.27 -20.13
CA SER A 3 -13.92 -22.35 -19.19
C SER A 3 -13.67 -21.78 -17.81
N LEU A 4 -14.58 -22.02 -16.86
CA LEU A 4 -14.48 -21.58 -15.46
C LEU A 4 -13.14 -21.98 -14.81
N ARG A 5 -12.59 -23.15 -15.18
CA ARG A 5 -11.25 -23.58 -14.73
C ARG A 5 -10.14 -22.66 -15.23
N LYS A 6 -10.19 -22.24 -16.50
CA LYS A 6 -9.20 -21.31 -17.05
C LYS A 6 -9.29 -19.94 -16.35
N SER A 7 -10.50 -19.42 -16.15
CA SER A 7 -10.71 -18.17 -15.41
C SER A 7 -10.26 -18.23 -13.94
N PHE A 8 -10.31 -19.41 -13.30
CA PHE A 8 -9.85 -19.59 -11.92
C PHE A 8 -8.33 -19.76 -11.81
N LEU A 9 -7.67 -20.35 -12.81
CA LEU A 9 -6.22 -20.61 -12.84
C LEU A 9 -5.40 -19.41 -13.35
N ARG A 10 -5.96 -18.57 -14.21
CA ARG A 10 -5.31 -17.36 -14.73
C ARG A 10 -4.78 -16.40 -13.64
N PRO A 11 -5.52 -16.06 -12.56
CA PRO A 11 -4.99 -15.19 -11.50
C PRO A 11 -3.75 -15.75 -10.79
N PHE A 12 -3.64 -17.07 -10.62
CA PHE A 12 -2.44 -17.70 -10.03
C PHE A 12 -1.22 -17.64 -10.96
N ILE A 13 -1.44 -17.68 -12.27
CA ILE A 13 -0.36 -17.55 -13.26
C ILE A 13 0.05 -16.08 -13.41
N LEU A 14 -0.92 -15.16 -13.39
CA LEU A 14 -0.69 -13.71 -13.34
C LEU A 14 0.10 -13.30 -12.09
N MET A 15 0.00 -14.05 -10.99
CA MET A 15 0.82 -13.84 -9.79
C MET A 15 2.33 -14.11 -10.00
N ALA A 16 2.70 -14.97 -10.97
CA ALA A 16 4.10 -15.23 -11.30
C ALA A 16 4.76 -14.04 -12.02
N TYR A 17 3.98 -13.04 -12.43
CA TYR A 17 4.48 -11.83 -13.04
C TYR A 17 5.07 -10.89 -11.98
N PRO A 18 6.36 -10.52 -12.08
CA PRO A 18 7.04 -9.68 -11.09
C PRO A 18 6.33 -8.34 -10.83
N THR A 19 5.70 -7.77 -11.86
CA THR A 19 4.92 -6.52 -11.78
C THR A 19 3.67 -6.67 -10.91
N VAL A 20 2.95 -7.78 -11.04
CA VAL A 20 1.74 -8.09 -10.26
C VAL A 20 2.11 -8.42 -8.83
N LEU A 21 3.14 -9.24 -8.62
CA LEU A 21 3.63 -9.60 -7.30
C LEU A 21 4.06 -8.34 -6.52
N TRP A 22 4.76 -7.42 -7.18
CA TRP A 22 5.12 -6.16 -6.56
C TRP A 22 3.92 -5.29 -6.19
N SER A 23 2.94 -5.13 -7.08
CA SER A 23 1.70 -4.40 -6.76
C SER A 23 0.95 -5.03 -5.58
N CYS A 24 0.94 -6.37 -5.51
CA CYS A 24 0.37 -7.10 -4.37
C CYS A 24 1.11 -6.80 -3.05
N VAL A 25 2.44 -6.76 -3.06
CA VAL A 25 3.24 -6.44 -1.85
C VAL A 25 2.98 -5.01 -1.40
N ILE A 26 3.06 -4.03 -2.30
CA ILE A 26 2.84 -2.62 -1.91
C ILE A 26 1.43 -2.41 -1.41
N TYR A 27 0.42 -2.95 -2.09
CA TYR A 27 -0.96 -2.83 -1.65
C TYR A 27 -1.16 -3.49 -0.28
N GLY A 28 -0.63 -4.70 -0.08
CA GLY A 28 -0.75 -5.41 1.19
C GLY A 28 -0.07 -4.69 2.35
N VAL A 29 1.12 -4.14 2.12
CA VAL A 29 1.87 -3.36 3.11
C VAL A 29 1.16 -2.03 3.42
N ALA A 30 0.60 -1.36 2.41
CA ALA A 30 -0.21 -0.16 2.57
C ALA A 30 -1.51 -0.41 3.36
N LEU A 31 -2.16 -1.55 3.15
CA LEU A 31 -3.31 -1.98 3.94
C LEU A 31 -2.95 -2.31 5.37
N GLY A 32 -1.75 -2.86 5.61
CA GLY A 32 -1.22 -3.12 6.95
C GLY A 32 -1.35 -1.88 7.85
N TRP A 33 -1.11 -0.68 7.32
CA TRP A 33 -1.26 0.57 8.06
C TRP A 33 -2.68 0.98 8.43
N ASN A 34 -3.70 0.41 7.78
CA ASN A 34 -5.09 0.60 8.23
C ASN A 34 -5.47 -0.46 9.27
N VAL A 35 -4.90 -1.66 9.19
CA VAL A 35 -5.18 -2.77 10.12
C VAL A 35 -4.48 -2.56 11.47
N ILE A 36 -3.23 -2.09 11.46
CA ILE A 36 -2.42 -1.90 12.67
C ILE A 36 -3.10 -0.96 13.67
N PRO A 37 -3.47 0.29 13.33
CA PRO A 37 -4.20 1.16 14.24
C PRO A 37 -5.52 0.53 14.72
N GLY A 38 -6.17 -0.27 13.87
CA GLY A 38 -7.40 -0.98 14.20
C GLY A 38 -7.24 -2.01 15.32
N ALA A 39 -6.13 -2.73 15.34
CA ALA A 39 -5.82 -3.68 16.40
C ALA A 39 -5.24 -2.99 17.65
N THR A 40 -4.47 -1.92 17.47
CA THR A 40 -3.63 -1.38 18.54
C THR A 40 -4.26 -0.20 19.28
N VAL A 41 -5.31 0.44 18.75
CA VAL A 41 -5.96 1.60 19.40
C VAL A 41 -6.42 1.28 20.82
N ALA A 42 -7.02 0.11 21.04
CA ALA A 42 -7.50 -0.29 22.36
C ALA A 42 -6.34 -0.45 23.34
N GLN A 43 -5.24 -1.06 22.92
CA GLN A 43 -4.05 -1.29 23.75
C GLN A 43 -3.27 0.00 24.02
N LEU A 44 -3.22 0.94 23.07
CA LEU A 44 -2.49 2.21 23.22
C LEU A 44 -3.24 3.24 24.08
N PHE A 45 -4.56 3.34 23.92
CA PHE A 45 -5.35 4.45 24.48
C PHE A 45 -6.18 4.07 25.72
N ALA A 46 -6.28 2.77 26.06
CA ALA A 46 -6.85 2.33 27.33
C ALA A 46 -5.97 2.64 28.56
N PRO A 47 -4.64 2.42 28.56
CA PRO A 47 -3.82 2.70 29.74
C PRO A 47 -3.49 4.20 29.92
N PRO A 48 -3.10 4.64 31.13
CA PRO A 48 -2.64 6.01 31.39
C PRO A 48 -1.44 6.34 30.48
N PRO A 49 -1.44 7.47 29.75
CA PRO A 49 -1.96 8.79 30.15
C PRO A 49 -3.28 9.25 29.50
N TYR A 50 -3.92 8.46 28.64
CA TYR A 50 -5.10 8.91 27.88
C TYR A 50 -6.44 8.47 28.45
N ASP A 51 -6.49 7.31 29.14
CA ASP A 51 -7.67 6.78 29.85
C ASP A 51 -8.99 6.92 29.06
N PHE A 52 -8.93 6.63 27.75
CA PHE A 52 -10.08 6.83 26.88
C PHE A 52 -11.08 5.69 27.05
N ASN A 53 -12.33 6.06 27.32
CA ASN A 53 -13.47 5.14 27.27
C ASN A 53 -13.63 4.55 25.85
N SER A 54 -14.20 3.36 25.72
CA SER A 54 -14.38 2.64 24.45
C SER A 54 -15.07 3.49 23.37
N SER A 55 -16.01 4.37 23.76
CA SER A 55 -16.66 5.32 22.84
C SER A 55 -15.68 6.34 22.25
N ALA A 56 -14.72 6.83 23.04
CA ALA A 56 -13.71 7.78 22.59
C ALA A 56 -12.63 7.10 21.73
N GLN A 57 -12.31 5.83 22.02
CA GLN A 57 -11.43 5.03 21.16
C GLN A 57 -12.01 4.84 19.75
N GLY A 58 -13.33 4.67 19.64
CA GLY A 58 -14.02 4.63 18.35
C GLY A 58 -13.88 5.91 17.52
N LEU A 59 -13.84 7.09 18.18
CA LEU A 59 -13.69 8.38 17.49
C LEU A 59 -12.31 8.55 16.85
N ILE A 60 -11.29 7.83 17.31
CA ILE A 60 -9.93 7.88 16.72
C ILE A 60 -9.94 7.41 15.27
N PHE A 61 -10.85 6.48 14.91
CA PHE A 61 -11.01 5.99 13.54
C PHE A 61 -11.52 7.04 12.54
N LEU A 62 -12.07 8.16 13.02
CA LEU A 62 -12.41 9.29 12.15
C LEU A 62 -11.17 9.89 11.50
N SER A 63 -10.01 9.85 12.16
CA SER A 63 -8.77 10.38 11.59
C SER A 63 -8.26 9.56 10.39
N PRO A 64 -8.09 8.23 10.49
CA PRO A 64 -7.85 7.37 9.33
C PRO A 64 -8.90 7.51 8.22
N LEU A 65 -10.18 7.70 8.56
CA LEU A 65 -11.25 7.91 7.59
C LEU A 65 -11.04 9.22 6.80
N VAL A 66 -10.80 10.33 7.48
CA VAL A 66 -10.52 11.62 6.82
C VAL A 66 -9.21 11.56 6.04
N GLY A 67 -8.17 10.94 6.61
CA GLY A 67 -6.89 10.73 5.96
C GLY A 67 -6.99 9.92 4.67
N SER A 68 -7.72 8.81 4.68
CA SER A 68 -7.93 7.98 3.49
C SER A 68 -8.77 8.67 2.41
N LEU A 69 -9.78 9.47 2.78
CA LEU A 69 -10.54 10.29 1.82
C LEU A 69 -9.65 11.33 1.14
N ILE A 70 -8.86 12.06 1.92
CA ILE A 70 -7.90 13.05 1.41
C ILE A 70 -6.86 12.36 0.52
N GLY A 71 -6.30 11.23 0.98
CA GLY A 71 -5.32 10.45 0.22
C GLY A 71 -5.88 9.99 -1.12
N THR A 72 -7.11 9.46 -1.16
CA THR A 72 -7.76 9.03 -2.40
C THR A 72 -8.04 10.21 -3.34
N TYR A 73 -8.57 11.31 -2.80
CA TYR A 73 -8.90 12.49 -3.58
C TYR A 73 -7.66 13.17 -4.18
N LEU A 74 -6.58 13.26 -3.41
CA LEU A 74 -5.31 13.82 -3.88
C LEU A 74 -4.60 12.86 -4.83
N CYS A 75 -4.66 11.54 -4.61
CA CYS A 75 -3.94 10.55 -5.41
C CYS A 75 -4.16 10.71 -6.92
N GLY A 76 -5.42 10.82 -7.37
CA GLY A 76 -5.75 10.90 -8.80
C GLY A 76 -5.10 12.09 -9.52
N PRO A 77 -5.47 13.35 -9.19
CA PRO A 77 -4.94 14.53 -9.85
C PRO A 77 -3.43 14.68 -9.66
N PHE A 78 -2.87 14.25 -8.52
CA PHE A 78 -1.43 14.33 -8.28
C PHE A 78 -0.67 13.30 -9.13
N ALA A 79 -1.16 12.07 -9.23
CA ALA A 79 -0.57 11.04 -10.08
C ALA A 79 -0.62 11.45 -11.56
N ASP A 80 -1.75 12.00 -12.02
CA ASP A 80 -1.90 12.49 -13.39
C ASP A 80 -1.02 13.71 -13.68
N PHE A 81 -0.86 14.62 -12.73
CA PHE A 81 0.04 15.78 -12.87
C PHE A 81 1.49 15.33 -13.02
N VAL A 82 1.95 14.43 -12.15
CA VAL A 82 3.31 13.88 -12.19
C VAL A 82 3.52 13.11 -13.50
N ALA A 83 2.57 12.26 -13.90
CA ALA A 83 2.65 11.51 -15.15
C ALA A 83 2.72 12.44 -16.38
N ASN A 84 1.90 13.49 -16.43
CA ASN A 84 1.92 14.47 -17.52
C ASN A 84 3.23 15.28 -17.56
N TRP A 85 3.81 15.61 -16.41
CA TRP A 85 5.09 16.32 -16.34
C TRP A 85 6.24 15.48 -16.91
N TYR A 86 6.32 14.19 -16.54
CA TYR A 86 7.31 13.27 -17.11
C TYR A 86 7.03 12.95 -18.58
N THR A 87 5.76 12.84 -18.99
CA THR A 87 5.38 12.63 -20.41
C THR A 87 5.86 13.78 -21.29
N LYS A 88 5.74 15.02 -20.80
CA LYS A 88 6.19 16.23 -21.51
C LYS A 88 7.72 16.30 -21.62
N ARG A 89 8.44 15.64 -20.71
CA ARG A 89 9.92 15.58 -20.69
C ARG A 89 10.47 14.40 -21.51
N ASN A 90 9.66 13.38 -21.76
CA ASN A 90 10.05 12.15 -22.47
C ASN A 90 9.45 12.07 -23.88
N GLU A 91 9.47 13.20 -24.60
CA GLU A 91 9.08 13.28 -26.02
C GLU A 91 7.63 12.85 -26.33
N GLY A 92 6.73 12.88 -25.35
CA GLY A 92 5.30 12.59 -25.53
C GLY A 92 4.89 11.12 -25.39
N ILE A 93 5.81 10.22 -25.02
CA ILE A 93 5.50 8.80 -24.81
C ILE A 93 5.07 8.60 -23.35
N ARG A 94 3.78 8.37 -23.11
CA ARG A 94 3.23 8.12 -21.75
C ARG A 94 3.50 6.68 -21.35
N GLU A 95 4.49 6.47 -20.50
CA GLU A 95 4.81 5.16 -19.92
C GLU A 95 4.16 5.02 -18.53
N PRO A 96 3.62 3.84 -18.16
CA PRO A 96 3.03 3.61 -16.83
C PRO A 96 4.05 3.81 -15.70
N GLU A 97 5.35 3.80 -16.03
CA GLU A 97 6.45 4.04 -15.11
C GLU A 97 6.52 5.50 -14.61
N MET A 98 5.86 6.43 -15.32
CA MET A 98 5.83 7.85 -14.94
C MET A 98 4.98 8.12 -13.69
N LEU A 99 4.21 7.15 -13.20
CA LEU A 99 3.49 7.23 -11.93
C LEU A 99 4.35 6.88 -10.71
N LEU A 100 5.47 6.17 -10.90
CA LEU A 100 6.34 5.67 -9.82
C LEU A 100 6.96 6.77 -8.94
N PRO A 101 7.27 7.99 -9.42
CA PRO A 101 7.70 9.09 -8.56
C PRO A 101 6.64 9.50 -7.53
N THR A 102 5.35 9.30 -7.82
CA THR A 102 4.25 9.57 -6.87
C THR A 102 4.25 8.59 -5.70
N CYS A 103 4.78 7.36 -5.88
CA CYS A 103 4.99 6.41 -4.79
C CYS A 103 6.03 6.90 -3.78
N PHE A 104 6.99 7.74 -4.18
CA PHE A 104 7.96 8.33 -3.25
C PHE A 104 7.28 9.32 -2.30
N ILE A 105 6.33 10.11 -2.80
CA ILE A 105 5.54 11.03 -1.97
C ILE A 105 4.66 10.24 -1.00
N ALA A 106 4.03 9.15 -1.46
CA ALA A 106 3.27 8.24 -0.60
C ALA A 106 4.15 7.59 0.48
N ALA A 107 5.38 7.19 0.14
CA ALA A 107 6.35 6.65 1.08
C ALA A 107 6.80 7.68 2.14
N LEU A 108 7.00 8.94 1.72
CA LEU A 108 7.34 10.01 2.65
C LEU A 108 6.17 10.33 3.59
N LEU A 109 4.94 10.41 3.07
CA LEU A 109 3.75 10.65 3.91
C LEU A 109 3.55 9.52 4.92
N THR A 110 3.67 8.26 4.49
CA THR A 110 3.55 7.11 5.40
C THR A 110 4.63 7.11 6.46
N PHE A 111 5.89 7.40 6.08
CA PHE A 111 6.99 7.49 7.03
C PHE A 111 6.80 8.62 8.06
N LEU A 112 6.43 9.82 7.60
CA LEU A 112 6.15 10.97 8.47
C LEU A 112 4.97 10.70 9.40
N GLY A 113 3.90 10.06 8.91
CA GLY A 113 2.75 9.67 9.71
C GLY A 113 3.11 8.65 10.79
N ALA A 114 3.92 7.65 10.45
CA ALA A 114 4.38 6.63 11.39
C ALA A 114 5.35 7.22 12.44
N LEU A 115 6.25 8.12 12.03
CA LEU A 115 7.11 8.88 12.94
C LEU A 115 6.29 9.73 13.92
N MET A 116 5.31 10.46 13.39
CA MET A 116 4.44 11.30 14.21
C MET A 116 3.66 10.46 15.22
N ALA A 117 3.08 9.32 14.80
CA ALA A 117 2.35 8.43 15.70
C ALA A 117 3.27 7.82 16.79
N SER A 118 4.44 7.32 16.40
CA SER A 118 5.38 6.63 17.31
C SER A 118 6.05 7.58 18.31
N LEU A 119 6.57 8.73 17.88
CA LEU A 119 7.13 9.74 18.79
C LEU A 119 6.08 10.31 19.73
N SER A 120 4.87 10.60 19.21
CA SER A 120 3.81 11.18 20.03
C SER A 120 3.40 10.26 21.17
N TYR A 121 3.38 8.95 20.90
CA TYR A 121 3.12 7.93 21.92
C TYR A 121 4.25 7.85 22.96
N HIS A 122 5.51 7.83 22.52
CA HIS A 122 6.66 7.71 23.44
C HIS A 122 6.82 8.92 24.35
N PHE A 123 6.62 10.12 23.83
CA PHE A 123 6.69 11.36 24.61
C PHE A 123 5.40 11.64 25.42
N LYS A 124 4.40 10.75 25.38
CA LYS A 124 3.11 10.91 26.09
C LYS A 124 2.47 12.28 25.83
N THR A 125 2.54 12.74 24.57
CA THR A 125 2.06 14.06 24.15
C THR A 125 0.53 14.16 24.16
N HIS A 126 -0.05 15.33 23.91
CA HIS A 126 -1.50 15.48 23.84
C HIS A 126 -2.12 14.54 22.78
N TRP A 127 -3.30 13.97 23.06
CA TRP A 127 -3.96 12.92 22.25
C TRP A 127 -4.19 13.28 20.78
N SER A 128 -4.19 14.56 20.45
CA SER A 128 -4.32 15.06 19.08
C SER A 128 -3.13 14.69 18.18
N ALA A 129 -1.91 14.65 18.72
CA ALA A 129 -0.70 14.38 17.94
C ALA A 129 -0.65 12.94 17.35
N PRO A 130 -0.90 11.86 18.12
CA PRO A 130 -0.96 10.51 17.56
C PRO A 130 -2.17 10.33 16.62
N VAL A 131 -3.31 10.96 16.92
CA VAL A 131 -4.50 10.91 16.06
C VAL A 131 -4.22 11.52 14.69
N VAL A 132 -3.58 12.69 14.62
CA VAL A 132 -3.17 13.32 13.35
C VAL A 132 -2.14 12.46 12.63
N GLY A 133 -1.19 11.87 13.36
CA GLY A 133 -0.22 10.92 12.82
C GLY A 133 -0.88 9.74 12.08
N PHE A 134 -1.90 9.12 12.69
CA PHE A 134 -2.67 8.05 12.03
C PHE A 134 -3.40 8.53 10.76
N GLY A 135 -3.92 9.76 10.74
CA GLY A 135 -4.57 10.33 9.56
C GLY A 135 -3.59 10.52 8.40
N VAL A 136 -2.41 11.10 8.67
CA VAL A 136 -1.34 11.30 7.67
C VAL A 136 -0.81 9.95 7.16
N LEU A 137 -0.63 9.00 8.07
CA LEU A 137 -0.23 7.63 7.75
C LEU A 137 -1.23 6.94 6.81
N SER A 138 -2.52 6.99 7.14
CA SER A 138 -3.60 6.42 6.31
C SER A 138 -3.70 7.12 4.96
N ALA A 139 -3.47 8.44 4.89
CA ALA A 139 -3.45 9.17 3.62
C ALA A 139 -2.34 8.66 2.69
N GLY A 140 -1.11 8.53 3.21
CA GLY A 140 0.02 7.99 2.44
C GLY A 140 -0.19 6.53 2.03
N GLY A 141 -0.71 5.70 2.93
CA GLY A 141 -1.00 4.29 2.64
C GLY A 141 -2.06 4.15 1.54
N GLN A 142 -3.13 4.94 1.62
CA GLN A 142 -4.18 4.92 0.61
C GLN A 142 -3.69 5.39 -0.76
N MET A 143 -2.85 6.44 -0.80
CA MET A 143 -2.21 6.87 -2.06
C MET A 143 -1.37 5.75 -2.67
N GLY A 144 -0.53 5.07 -1.86
CA GLY A 144 0.29 3.96 -2.33
C GLY A 144 -0.50 2.77 -2.85
N ALA A 145 -1.59 2.40 -2.15
CA ALA A 145 -2.48 1.32 -2.57
C ALA A 145 -3.17 1.62 -3.91
N THR A 146 -3.69 2.85 -4.08
CA THR A 146 -4.33 3.28 -5.33
C THR A 146 -3.33 3.30 -6.49
N LEU A 147 -2.11 3.81 -6.27
CA LEU A 147 -1.05 3.82 -7.29
C LEU A 147 -0.62 2.41 -7.72
N ALA A 148 -0.43 1.50 -6.76
CA ALA A 148 -0.05 0.11 -7.04
C ALA A 148 -1.11 -0.62 -7.87
N MET A 149 -2.39 -0.37 -7.58
CA MET A 149 -3.52 -0.92 -8.32
C MET A 149 -3.62 -0.34 -9.73
N SER A 150 -3.55 0.99 -9.87
CA SER A 150 -3.57 1.65 -11.19
C SER A 150 -2.39 1.21 -12.06
N TYR A 151 -1.20 1.07 -11.49
CA TYR A 151 -0.02 0.59 -12.22
C TYR A 151 -0.20 -0.83 -12.76
N ALA A 152 -0.74 -1.76 -11.95
CA ALA A 152 -1.01 -3.12 -12.40
C ALA A 152 -2.02 -3.16 -13.56
N LEU A 153 -3.07 -2.33 -13.47
CA LEU A 153 -4.10 -2.21 -14.51
C LEU A 153 -3.54 -1.61 -15.80
N ASP A 154 -2.70 -0.58 -15.70
CA ASP A 154 -2.09 0.06 -16.87
C ASP A 154 -1.07 -0.84 -17.58
N CYS A 155 -0.40 -1.72 -16.84
CA CYS A 155 0.53 -2.70 -17.41
C CYS A 155 -0.20 -3.79 -18.22
N HIS A 156 -1.40 -4.19 -17.78
CA HIS A 156 -2.12 -5.36 -18.28
C HIS A 156 -3.64 -5.13 -18.42
N LYS A 157 -4.01 -4.23 -19.34
CA LYS A 157 -5.42 -3.84 -19.54
C LYS A 157 -6.33 -5.00 -19.96
N GLU A 158 -5.79 -5.97 -20.69
CA GLU A 158 -6.54 -7.13 -21.21
C GLU A 158 -7.04 -8.07 -20.12
N PHE A 159 -6.35 -8.15 -18.98
CA PHE A 159 -6.68 -9.04 -17.85
C PHE A 159 -7.04 -8.28 -16.57
N SER A 160 -7.56 -7.06 -16.71
CA SER A 160 -7.84 -6.13 -15.59
C SER A 160 -8.64 -6.77 -14.45
N VAL A 161 -9.69 -7.54 -14.75
CA VAL A 161 -10.55 -8.17 -13.74
C VAL A 161 -9.79 -9.24 -12.94
N GLU A 162 -9.04 -10.10 -13.63
CA GLU A 162 -8.30 -11.20 -13.01
C GLU A 162 -7.16 -10.66 -12.11
N LEU A 163 -6.54 -9.56 -12.53
CA LEU A 163 -5.52 -8.85 -11.74
C LEU A 163 -6.09 -8.22 -10.47
N MET A 164 -7.23 -7.54 -10.57
CA MET A 164 -7.90 -6.96 -9.41
C MET A 164 -8.21 -8.02 -8.37
N VAL A 165 -8.72 -9.18 -8.79
CA VAL A 165 -9.02 -10.30 -7.88
C VAL A 165 -7.74 -10.82 -7.22
N THR A 166 -6.67 -11.02 -7.99
CA THR A 166 -5.39 -11.51 -7.46
C THR A 166 -4.82 -10.58 -6.39
N ILE A 167 -4.78 -9.28 -6.69
CA ILE A 167 -4.32 -8.25 -5.75
C ILE A 167 -5.23 -8.23 -4.52
N ALA A 168 -6.55 -8.31 -4.71
CA ALA A 168 -7.51 -8.29 -3.62
C ALA A 168 -7.48 -9.52 -2.71
N SER A 169 -7.16 -10.70 -3.24
CA SER A 169 -6.96 -11.91 -2.46
C SER A 169 -5.66 -11.82 -1.66
N PHE A 170 -4.55 -11.43 -2.31
CA PHE A 170 -3.24 -11.39 -1.67
C PHE A 170 -3.14 -10.32 -0.59
N LYS A 171 -3.69 -9.12 -0.84
CA LYS A 171 -3.74 -8.05 0.16
C LYS A 171 -4.46 -8.50 1.44
N SER A 172 -5.50 -9.32 1.30
CA SER A 172 -6.33 -9.78 2.41
C SER A 172 -5.62 -10.87 3.21
N ALA A 173 -4.83 -11.72 2.54
CA ALA A 173 -3.94 -12.67 3.21
C ALA A 173 -2.86 -11.95 4.04
N ILE A 174 -2.24 -10.90 3.50
CA ILE A 174 -1.27 -10.08 4.24
C ILE A 174 -1.93 -9.40 5.45
N ALA A 175 -3.11 -8.80 5.26
CA ALA A 175 -3.86 -8.18 6.35
C ALA A 175 -4.17 -9.18 7.47
N TRP A 176 -4.54 -10.42 7.12
CA TRP A 176 -4.80 -11.48 8.09
C TRP A 176 -3.55 -11.85 8.90
N ILE A 177 -2.39 -11.95 8.26
CA ILE A 177 -1.10 -12.19 8.93
C ILE A 177 -0.79 -11.05 9.93
N TRP A 178 -0.99 -9.78 9.52
CA TRP A 178 -0.77 -8.63 10.39
C TRP A 178 -1.60 -8.69 11.66
N THR A 179 -2.90 -9.02 11.56
CA THR A 179 -3.79 -9.10 12.73
C THR A 179 -3.31 -10.10 13.78
N TRP A 180 -2.69 -11.21 13.35
CA TRP A 180 -2.16 -12.24 14.26
C TRP A 180 -0.81 -11.85 14.87
N VAL A 181 0.07 -11.23 14.09
CA VAL A 181 1.44 -10.93 14.52
C VAL A 181 1.53 -9.66 15.37
N ILE A 182 0.69 -8.65 15.10
CA ILE A 182 0.90 -7.30 15.63
C ILE A 182 0.72 -7.20 17.15
N ASN A 183 -0.28 -7.89 17.72
CA ASN A 183 -0.57 -7.82 19.16
C ASN A 183 0.57 -8.44 19.97
N ASP A 184 0.97 -9.68 19.64
CA ASP A 184 2.07 -10.38 20.30
C ASP A 184 3.41 -9.64 20.15
N TRP A 185 3.60 -8.93 19.03
CA TRP A 185 4.83 -8.19 18.79
C TRP A 185 4.90 -6.92 19.63
N ILE A 186 3.77 -6.21 19.77
CA ILE A 186 3.68 -5.01 20.60
C ILE A 186 3.87 -5.34 22.08
N ASP A 187 3.33 -6.47 22.54
CA ASP A 187 3.50 -6.90 23.93
C ASP A 187 4.96 -7.24 24.28
N LYS A 188 5.78 -7.65 23.30
CA LYS A 188 7.20 -8.01 23.50
C LYS A 188 8.15 -6.82 23.37
N ASP A 189 8.08 -6.10 22.25
CA ASP A 189 9.09 -5.09 21.88
C ASP A 189 8.60 -3.64 22.10
N GLY A 190 7.31 -3.47 22.38
CA GLY A 190 6.69 -2.17 22.60
C GLY A 190 6.31 -1.43 21.31
N VAL A 191 5.32 -0.55 21.45
CA VAL A 191 4.69 0.17 20.34
C VAL A 191 5.68 0.97 19.50
N LEU A 192 6.63 1.68 20.10
CA LEU A 192 7.55 2.54 19.34
C LEU A 192 8.44 1.72 18.41
N VAL A 193 9.01 0.62 18.90
CA VAL A 193 9.92 -0.23 18.10
C VAL A 193 9.14 -0.86 16.96
N VAL A 194 7.97 -1.43 17.25
CA VAL A 194 7.13 -2.07 16.22
C VAL A 194 6.74 -1.06 15.14
N PHE A 195 6.20 0.11 15.50
CA PHE A 195 5.80 1.12 14.52
C PHE A 195 6.98 1.63 13.67
N MET A 196 8.17 1.81 14.26
CA MET A 196 9.37 2.24 13.54
C MET A 196 9.92 1.17 12.60
N VAL A 197 9.89 -0.09 13.01
CA VAL A 197 10.31 -1.22 12.16
C VAL A 197 9.35 -1.36 10.98
N VAL A 198 8.04 -1.31 11.21
CA VAL A 198 7.04 -1.38 10.13
C VAL A 198 7.13 -0.18 9.19
N ALA A 199 7.44 1.02 9.71
CA ALA A 199 7.73 2.21 8.90
C ALA A 199 8.96 2.04 8.01
N THR A 200 10.02 1.46 8.55
CA THR A 200 11.25 1.21 7.79
C THR A 200 11.02 0.13 6.72
N VAL A 201 10.34 -0.97 7.05
CA VAL A 201 9.96 -2.01 6.08
C VAL A 201 9.10 -1.42 4.96
N ASN A 202 8.19 -0.50 5.27
CA ASN A 202 7.43 0.24 4.28
C ASN A 202 8.31 1.06 3.35
N VAL A 203 9.21 1.88 3.90
CA VAL A 203 10.12 2.70 3.10
C VAL A 203 11.00 1.83 2.21
N VAL A 204 11.48 0.69 2.71
CA VAL A 204 12.25 -0.29 1.92
C VAL A 204 11.40 -0.92 0.82
N ALA A 205 10.15 -1.30 1.11
CA ALA A 205 9.21 -1.79 0.11
C ALA A 205 8.94 -0.73 -0.97
N TYR A 206 8.74 0.53 -0.59
CA TYR A 206 8.63 1.64 -1.52
C TYR A 206 9.94 1.99 -2.22
N MET A 207 11.10 1.64 -1.67
CA MET A 207 12.40 1.80 -2.35
C MET A 207 12.59 0.72 -3.43
N SER A 208 12.01 -0.46 -3.25
CA SER A 208 11.98 -1.50 -4.30
C SER A 208 11.25 -1.02 -5.57
N THR A 209 10.31 -0.07 -5.44
CA THR A 209 9.69 0.69 -6.54
C THR A 209 10.74 1.32 -7.47
N PHE A 210 11.84 1.81 -6.93
CA PHE A 210 12.91 2.45 -7.71
C PHE A 210 13.63 1.44 -8.60
N ILE A 211 13.78 0.20 -8.13
CA ILE A 211 14.37 -0.90 -8.92
C ILE A 211 13.46 -1.23 -10.10
N LEU A 212 12.14 -1.22 -9.89
CA LEU A 212 11.17 -1.43 -10.96
C LEU A 212 11.00 -0.22 -11.88
N TYR A 213 11.23 1.00 -11.39
CA TYR A 213 11.32 2.17 -12.25
C TYR A 213 12.53 2.09 -13.19
N ALA A 214 13.69 1.65 -12.68
CA ALA A 214 14.90 1.55 -13.48
C ALA A 214 14.90 0.35 -14.45
N LYS A 215 14.23 -0.76 -14.10
CA LYS A 215 14.20 -2.01 -14.89
C LYS A 215 12.85 -2.34 -15.53
N GLY A 216 11.84 -1.48 -15.37
CA GLY A 216 10.47 -1.73 -15.81
C GLY A 216 10.38 -2.04 -17.31
N LYS A 217 11.08 -1.26 -18.14
CA LYS A 217 11.24 -1.53 -19.58
C LYS A 217 11.78 -2.91 -19.89
N SER A 218 12.88 -3.31 -19.26
CA SER A 218 13.48 -4.64 -19.48
C SER A 218 12.57 -5.77 -19.01
N ILE A 219 11.85 -5.58 -17.91
CA ILE A 219 10.90 -6.56 -17.40
C ILE A 219 9.72 -6.69 -18.35
N ARG A 220 9.19 -5.59 -18.90
CA ARG A 220 8.05 -5.60 -19.82
C ARG A 220 8.41 -6.20 -21.19
N ILE A 221 9.61 -5.93 -21.69
CA ILE A 221 10.15 -6.55 -22.91
C ILE A 221 10.33 -8.06 -22.70
N TRP A 222 10.95 -8.46 -21.58
CA TRP A 222 11.09 -9.87 -21.21
C TRP A 222 9.72 -10.56 -21.07
N LEU A 223 8.74 -9.87 -20.52
CA LEU A 223 7.38 -10.36 -20.35
C LEU A 223 6.68 -10.63 -21.68
N HIS A 224 6.88 -9.73 -22.64
CA HIS A 224 6.33 -9.83 -23.99
C HIS A 224 7.03 -10.92 -24.82
N GLU A 225 8.32 -11.18 -24.55
CA GLU A 225 9.08 -12.28 -25.15
C GLU A 225 8.77 -13.64 -24.53
N THR A 226 8.45 -13.68 -23.23
CA THR A 226 8.25 -14.95 -22.53
C THR A 226 6.87 -15.54 -22.82
N ASP A 227 5.88 -14.71 -23.20
CA ASP A 227 4.50 -15.05 -23.55
C ASP A 227 3.97 -16.29 -22.83
N MET A 228 4.00 -16.23 -21.50
CA MET A 228 3.62 -17.37 -20.65
C MET A 228 2.14 -17.73 -20.81
N LEU A 229 1.29 -16.76 -21.16
CA LEU A 229 -0.14 -16.96 -21.44
C LEU A 229 -0.37 -17.69 -22.77
N GLY A 230 0.38 -17.33 -23.82
CA GLY A 230 0.40 -18.07 -25.09
C GLY A 230 0.95 -19.48 -24.95
N LYS A 231 2.06 -19.66 -24.21
CA LYS A 231 2.69 -20.99 -23.98
C LYS A 231 1.82 -21.96 -23.18
N LEU A 232 0.90 -21.45 -22.35
CA LEU A 232 -0.01 -22.27 -21.56
C LEU A 232 -1.39 -22.48 -22.21
N GLY A 233 -1.62 -21.97 -23.44
CA GLY A 233 -2.87 -22.18 -24.18
C GLY A 233 -4.10 -21.57 -23.50
N LEU A 234 -3.88 -20.46 -22.77
CA LEU A 234 -4.88 -19.79 -21.94
C LEU A 234 -5.42 -18.49 -22.56
N CYS A 235 -5.06 -18.16 -23.81
CA CYS A 235 -5.73 -17.13 -24.60
C CYS A 235 -7.18 -17.53 -24.94
#